data_AF-A0A2K0W8B3-F1
#
_entry.id   AF-A0A2K0W8B3-F1
#
_cell.length_a   1.000
_cell.length_b   1.000
_cell.length_c   1.000
_cell.angle_alpha   90.00
_cell.angle_beta   90.00
_cell.angle_gamma   90.00
#
_symmetry.space_group_name_H-M   'P 1'
#
loop_
_entity.id
_entity.type
_entity.pdbx_description
1 polymer ?
#
loop_
_entity_poly.entity_id
_entity_poly.type
_entity_poly.pdbx_seq_one_letter_code
_entity_poly.pdbx_strand_id
1 'polypeptide(L)'
;MLAKRPECAQYNLSSLENILCGAAPLPKSLQREVSERYNVRIVQTYGMTELTCSAFHVPGNLEDCSGRVGQIDPNCEVKLLDDKGDEAPPGERGEVWVRGPNVCMGYWKNPTSTEEVFDNEGFLRTGDVAVVDSFGWYTIVERIKELIKVNGFQVAPAELEAALLEHPGVGDAAVVGLAWENEEMPLAYVVLKPTPEGFEVPELEQWINSSF
;
A
#
# COMPACT_ATOMS: atom_id res chain seq x y z
N MET A 1 -9.61 11.66 -6.86
CA MET A 1 -10.23 11.06 -5.65
C MET A 1 -11.68 11.53 -5.54
N LEU A 2 -12.62 10.62 -5.21
CA LEU A 2 -14.06 10.91 -5.03
C LEU A 2 -14.36 12.03 -4.02
N ALA A 3 -13.49 12.22 -3.03
CA ALA A 3 -13.61 13.26 -2.01
C ALA A 3 -13.20 14.66 -2.50
N LYS A 4 -12.21 14.74 -3.41
CA LYS A 4 -11.51 15.99 -3.74
C LYS A 4 -11.94 16.61 -5.09
N ARG A 5 -12.72 15.89 -5.91
CA ARG A 5 -13.12 16.35 -7.25
C ARG A 5 -14.53 16.93 -7.25
N PRO A 6 -14.72 18.24 -7.54
CA PRO A 6 -16.03 18.87 -7.51
C PRO A 6 -17.01 18.26 -8.53
N GLU A 7 -16.50 17.69 -9.61
CA GLU A 7 -17.29 16.99 -10.63
C GLU A 7 -17.93 15.70 -10.11
N CYS A 8 -17.52 15.17 -8.96
CA CYS A 8 -18.18 14.02 -8.35
C CYS A 8 -19.54 14.39 -7.75
N ALA A 9 -19.75 15.66 -7.34
CA ALA A 9 -20.98 16.12 -6.69
C ALA A 9 -22.20 16.19 -7.63
N GLN A 10 -21.98 16.22 -8.96
CA GLN A 10 -23.05 16.27 -9.97
C GLN A 10 -23.61 14.89 -10.34
N TYR A 11 -23.00 13.80 -9.88
CA TYR A 11 -23.45 12.44 -10.21
C TYR A 11 -24.24 11.82 -9.07
N ASN A 12 -25.31 11.11 -9.41
CA ASN A 12 -26.06 10.30 -8.46
C ASN A 12 -25.33 8.96 -8.25
N LEU A 13 -24.75 8.77 -7.07
CA LEU A 13 -24.04 7.54 -6.67
C LEU A 13 -24.86 6.66 -5.71
N SER A 14 -26.17 6.88 -5.57
CA SER A 14 -27.02 6.15 -4.61
C SER A 14 -27.14 4.64 -4.86
N SER A 15 -26.77 4.15 -6.04
CA SER A 15 -26.71 2.71 -6.33
C SER A 15 -25.36 2.06 -6.00
N LEU A 16 -24.37 2.84 -5.57
CA LEU A 16 -23.05 2.33 -5.21
C LEU A 16 -23.06 1.87 -3.75
N GLU A 17 -22.85 0.57 -3.55
CA GLU A 17 -22.92 -0.03 -2.21
C GLU A 17 -21.53 -0.26 -1.58
N ASN A 18 -20.54 -0.64 -2.39
CA ASN A 18 -19.21 -1.01 -1.92
C ASN A 18 -18.09 -0.46 -2.82
N ILE A 19 -17.00 -0.03 -2.20
CA ILE A 19 -15.75 0.39 -2.84
C ILE A 19 -14.60 -0.41 -2.21
N LEU A 20 -13.83 -1.11 -3.04
CA LEU A 20 -12.57 -1.75 -2.63
C LEU A 20 -11.42 -0.80 -2.98
N CYS A 21 -10.59 -0.47 -2.00
CA CYS A 21 -9.39 0.34 -2.19
C CYS A 21 -8.15 -0.52 -1.96
N GLY A 22 -7.31 -0.65 -2.97
CA GLY A 22 -6.01 -1.33 -2.89
C GLY A 22 -4.88 -0.44 -3.39
N ALA A 23 -3.70 -1.02 -3.56
CA ALA A 23 -2.47 -0.39 -4.08
C ALA A 23 -1.78 0.63 -3.17
N ALA A 24 -2.52 1.41 -2.36
CA ALA A 24 -1.93 2.35 -1.41
C ALA A 24 -2.69 2.33 -0.08
N PRO A 25 -2.02 2.67 1.05
CA PRO A 25 -2.69 2.86 2.32
C PRO A 25 -3.83 3.88 2.20
N LEU A 26 -5.02 3.53 2.68
CA LEU A 26 -6.17 4.41 2.72
C LEU A 26 -6.23 5.13 4.07
N PRO A 27 -6.06 6.46 4.13
CA PRO A 27 -6.19 7.19 5.38
C PRO A 27 -7.60 7.05 5.95
N LYS A 28 -7.70 6.79 7.26
CA LYS A 28 -8.99 6.64 7.97
C LYS A 28 -9.91 7.85 7.79
N SER A 29 -9.34 9.04 7.77
CA SER A 29 -10.06 10.30 7.56
C SER A 29 -10.71 10.33 6.17
N LEU A 30 -9.97 9.98 5.13
CA LEU A 30 -10.46 9.92 3.76
C LEU A 30 -11.51 8.82 3.58
N GLN A 31 -11.31 7.65 4.19
CA GLN A 31 -12.27 6.56 4.19
C GLN A 31 -13.61 7.02 4.78
N ARG A 32 -13.59 7.65 5.96
CA ARG A 32 -14.78 8.18 6.63
C ARG A 32 -15.45 9.27 5.83
N GLU A 33 -14.70 10.24 5.29
CA GLU A 33 -15.25 11.33 4.49
C GLU A 33 -16.04 10.79 3.28
N VAL A 34 -15.48 9.81 2.55
CA VAL A 34 -16.14 9.21 1.39
C VAL A 34 -17.34 8.37 1.82
N SER A 35 -17.20 7.55 2.86
CA SER A 35 -18.30 6.73 3.38
C SER A 35 -19.50 7.56 3.82
N GLU A 36 -19.27 8.63 4.58
CA GLU A 36 -20.33 9.50 5.10
C GLU A 36 -20.96 10.34 3.98
N ARG A 37 -20.15 10.91 3.08
CA ARG A 37 -20.66 11.77 2.00
C ARG A 37 -21.57 11.02 1.03
N TYR A 38 -21.25 9.76 0.72
CA TYR A 38 -21.95 9.00 -0.31
C TYR A 38 -22.77 7.83 0.24
N ASN A 39 -22.81 7.64 1.56
CA ASN A 39 -23.46 6.50 2.22
C ASN A 39 -23.04 5.15 1.58
N VAL A 40 -21.73 4.96 1.43
CA VAL A 40 -21.12 3.80 0.76
C VAL A 40 -20.13 3.12 1.69
N ARG A 41 -20.03 1.80 1.62
CA ARG A 41 -18.95 1.08 2.32
C ARG A 41 -17.67 1.17 1.51
N ILE A 42 -16.64 1.80 2.04
CA ILE A 42 -15.28 1.70 1.49
C ILE A 42 -14.44 0.85 2.42
N VAL A 43 -13.72 -0.13 1.88
CA VAL A 43 -12.83 -1.01 2.64
C VAL A 43 -11.50 -1.15 1.91
N GLN A 44 -10.44 -1.41 2.67
CA GLN A 44 -9.15 -1.73 2.10
C GLN A 44 -9.07 -3.21 1.71
N THR A 45 -8.25 -3.48 0.70
CA THR A 45 -7.83 -4.82 0.30
C THR A 45 -6.33 -4.79 0.02
N TYR A 46 -5.68 -5.94 0.18
CA TYR A 46 -4.29 -6.11 -0.18
C TYR A 46 -4.13 -7.19 -1.25
N GLY A 47 -3.24 -6.88 -2.19
CA GLY A 47 -2.81 -7.78 -3.24
C GLY A 47 -1.66 -7.19 -4.02
N MET A 48 -1.22 -7.96 -5.00
CA MET A 48 -0.18 -7.58 -5.95
C MET A 48 -0.41 -8.32 -7.27
N THR A 49 0.39 -8.01 -8.28
CA THR A 49 0.31 -8.65 -9.60
C THR A 49 0.40 -10.17 -9.50
N GLU A 50 1.33 -10.67 -8.68
CA GLU A 50 1.59 -12.08 -8.45
C GLU A 50 0.47 -12.80 -7.69
N LEU A 51 -0.45 -12.06 -7.06
CA LEU A 51 -1.61 -12.60 -6.34
C LEU A 51 -2.91 -12.54 -7.16
N THR A 52 -2.84 -12.20 -8.45
CA THR A 52 -4.01 -12.11 -9.34
C THR A 52 -5.14 -11.27 -8.72
N CYS A 53 -4.80 -10.04 -8.29
CA CYS A 53 -5.64 -9.02 -7.66
C CYS A 53 -5.48 -8.89 -6.14
N SER A 54 -5.63 -9.98 -5.37
CA SER A 54 -5.74 -9.89 -3.90
C SER A 54 -5.30 -11.16 -3.20
N ALA A 55 -4.93 -11.02 -1.93
CA ALA A 55 -4.92 -12.13 -0.97
C ALA A 55 -5.67 -11.81 0.33
N PHE A 56 -5.90 -10.52 0.63
CA PHE A 56 -6.64 -10.13 1.83
C PHE A 56 -7.85 -9.26 1.49
N HIS A 57 -8.98 -9.59 2.11
CA HIS A 57 -10.22 -8.83 2.01
C HIS A 57 -10.90 -8.67 3.36
N VAL A 58 -11.51 -7.50 3.57
CA VAL A 58 -12.51 -7.35 4.63
C VAL A 58 -13.70 -8.26 4.28
N PRO A 59 -14.07 -9.22 5.15
CA PRO A 59 -15.18 -10.12 4.86
C PRO A 59 -16.47 -9.35 4.52
N GLY A 60 -17.22 -9.87 3.54
CA GLY A 60 -18.43 -9.23 3.06
C GLY A 60 -19.42 -8.92 4.19
N ASN A 61 -20.07 -7.76 4.12
CA ASN A 61 -20.99 -7.23 5.12
C ASN A 61 -20.38 -6.76 6.45
N LEU A 62 -19.05 -6.88 6.61
CA LEU A 62 -18.35 -6.22 7.70
C LEU A 62 -17.91 -4.82 7.28
N GLU A 63 -17.92 -3.91 8.24
CA GLU A 63 -17.32 -2.59 8.10
C GLU A 63 -16.01 -2.58 8.88
N ASP A 64 -14.95 -2.11 8.22
CA ASP A 64 -13.68 -1.85 8.88
C ASP A 64 -13.12 -0.50 8.46
N CYS A 65 -12.98 0.41 9.43
CA CYS A 65 -12.35 1.72 9.27
C CYS A 65 -11.03 1.80 10.07
N SER A 66 -10.42 0.66 10.36
CA SER A 66 -9.29 0.57 11.29
C SER A 66 -7.93 0.61 10.61
N GLY A 67 -7.90 0.62 9.28
CA GLY A 67 -6.67 0.58 8.51
C GLY A 67 -6.22 -0.85 8.15
N ARG A 68 -6.97 -1.88 8.56
CA ARG A 68 -6.69 -3.27 8.23
C ARG A 68 -7.01 -3.55 6.76
N VAL A 69 -6.34 -4.55 6.20
CA VAL A 69 -6.57 -5.03 4.83
C VAL A 69 -7.47 -6.27 4.79
N GLY A 70 -7.88 -6.77 5.96
CA GLY A 70 -8.87 -7.83 6.10
C GLY A 70 -8.29 -9.17 6.55
N GLN A 71 -8.89 -10.25 6.09
CA GLN A 71 -8.51 -11.63 6.37
C GLN A 71 -8.04 -12.32 5.09
N ILE A 72 -7.31 -13.43 5.24
CA ILE A 72 -6.90 -14.30 4.12
C ILE A 72 -8.10 -14.77 3.29
N ASP A 73 -7.96 -14.69 1.97
CA ASP A 73 -8.97 -15.14 1.03
C ASP A 73 -9.24 -16.67 1.17
N PRO A 74 -10.47 -17.13 0.93
CA PRO A 74 -10.79 -18.55 1.04
C PRO A 74 -9.94 -19.43 0.12
N ASN A 75 -9.50 -20.57 0.64
CA ASN A 75 -8.58 -21.52 -0.03
C ASN A 75 -7.17 -20.97 -0.27
N CYS A 76 -6.82 -19.85 0.35
CA CYS A 76 -5.46 -19.36 0.43
C CYS A 76 -4.89 -19.62 1.84
N GLU A 77 -3.57 -19.73 1.90
CA GLU A 77 -2.80 -19.92 3.11
C GLU A 77 -1.78 -18.79 3.22
N VAL A 78 -1.48 -18.39 4.45
CA VAL A 78 -0.51 -17.34 4.74
C VAL A 78 0.40 -17.74 5.89
N LYS A 79 1.68 -17.43 5.76
CA LYS A 79 2.66 -17.42 6.85
C LYS A 79 3.16 -16.00 7.04
N LEU A 80 3.42 -15.62 8.28
CA LEU A 80 4.19 -14.40 8.59
C LEU A 80 5.54 -14.84 9.14
N LEU A 81 6.64 -14.51 8.46
CA LEU A 81 7.98 -14.89 8.89
C LEU A 81 8.75 -13.68 9.43
N ASP A 82 9.35 -13.82 10.61
CA ASP A 82 10.21 -12.78 11.18
C ASP A 82 11.57 -12.70 10.45
N ASP A 83 12.44 -11.77 10.88
CA ASP A 83 13.78 -11.57 10.29
C ASP A 83 14.70 -12.80 10.42
N LYS A 84 14.36 -13.77 11.28
CA LYS A 84 15.11 -15.01 11.47
C LYS A 84 14.53 -16.16 10.64
N GLY A 85 13.37 -15.96 10.01
CA GLY A 85 12.65 -16.97 9.24
C GLY A 85 11.71 -17.84 10.08
N ASP A 86 11.45 -17.47 11.33
CA ASP A 86 10.50 -18.17 12.21
C ASP A 86 9.09 -17.58 12.03
N GLU A 87 8.03 -18.37 12.27
CA GLU A 87 6.66 -17.84 12.22
C GLU A 87 6.42 -16.80 13.33
N ALA A 88 6.07 -15.58 12.92
CA ALA A 88 5.79 -14.47 13.81
C ALA A 88 4.47 -14.71 14.56
N PRO A 89 4.43 -14.55 15.90
CA PRO A 89 3.20 -14.70 16.67
C PRO A 89 2.22 -13.54 16.40
N PRO A 90 0.92 -13.69 16.73
CA PRO A 90 -0.05 -12.61 16.60
C PRO A 90 0.39 -11.34 17.35
N GLY A 91 0.26 -10.19 16.68
CA GLY A 91 0.69 -8.88 17.18
C GLY A 91 2.14 -8.52 16.83
N GLU A 92 2.95 -9.47 16.37
CA GLU A 92 4.31 -9.23 15.90
C GLU A 92 4.38 -9.08 14.38
N ARG A 93 5.49 -8.53 13.91
CA ARG A 93 5.74 -8.22 12.50
C ARG A 93 6.32 -9.46 11.81
N GLY A 94 5.85 -9.74 10.60
CA GLY A 94 6.49 -10.73 9.73
C GLY A 94 6.22 -10.49 8.25
N GLU A 95 7.18 -10.89 7.41
CA GLU A 95 7.04 -10.93 5.95
C GLU A 95 5.84 -11.80 5.60
N VAL A 96 4.99 -11.30 4.71
CA VAL A 96 3.81 -11.99 4.21
C VAL A 96 4.23 -12.99 3.14
N TRP A 97 3.88 -14.24 3.37
CA TRP A 97 4.10 -15.34 2.43
C TRP A 97 2.76 -15.98 2.11
N VAL A 98 2.39 -16.07 0.84
CA VAL A 98 1.05 -16.53 0.44
C VAL A 98 1.12 -17.73 -0.48
N ARG A 99 0.25 -18.72 -0.23
CA ARG A 99 0.02 -19.85 -1.12
C ARG A 99 -1.47 -19.95 -1.43
N GLY A 100 -1.84 -20.21 -2.68
CA GLY A 100 -3.25 -20.32 -3.05
C GLY A 100 -3.48 -20.36 -4.55
N PRO A 101 -4.75 -20.57 -4.98
CA PRO A 101 -5.12 -20.61 -6.39
C PRO A 101 -5.01 -19.26 -7.10
N ASN A 102 -4.88 -18.18 -6.35
CA ASN A 102 -4.70 -16.80 -6.82
C ASN A 102 -3.22 -16.47 -7.12
N VAL A 103 -2.28 -17.30 -6.69
CA VAL A 103 -0.85 -17.07 -6.89
C VAL A 103 -0.45 -17.40 -8.33
N CYS A 104 0.36 -16.53 -8.94
CA CYS A 104 0.85 -16.72 -10.30
C CYS A 104 1.72 -17.99 -10.44
N MET A 105 1.91 -18.47 -11.67
CA MET A 105 2.79 -19.62 -11.93
C MET A 105 4.29 -19.26 -11.91
N GLY A 106 4.64 -17.98 -11.79
CA GLY A 106 5.99 -17.47 -11.91
C GLY A 106 6.17 -16.47 -13.05
N TYR A 107 7.41 -16.06 -13.28
CA TYR A 107 7.78 -15.05 -14.25
C TYR A 107 8.11 -15.68 -15.61
N TRP A 108 7.45 -15.21 -16.67
CA TRP A 108 7.58 -15.77 -18.01
C TRP A 108 9.03 -15.74 -18.52
N LYS A 109 9.57 -16.91 -18.87
CA LYS A 109 10.96 -17.10 -19.34
C LYS A 109 12.04 -16.62 -18.35
N ASN A 110 11.71 -16.53 -17.06
CA ASN A 110 12.65 -16.15 -16.03
C ASN A 110 12.57 -17.12 -14.82
N PRO A 111 13.12 -18.34 -14.97
CA PRO A 111 13.09 -19.35 -13.91
C PRO A 111 13.87 -18.89 -12.67
N THR A 112 14.97 -18.16 -12.83
CA THR A 112 15.78 -17.66 -11.71
C THR A 112 14.97 -16.75 -10.79
N SER A 113 14.33 -15.71 -11.33
CA SER A 113 13.48 -14.84 -10.50
C SER A 113 12.24 -15.55 -9.97
N THR A 114 11.78 -16.62 -10.63
CA THR A 114 10.67 -17.45 -10.12
C THR A 114 11.14 -18.22 -8.89
N GLU A 115 12.26 -18.92 -8.97
CA GLU A 115 12.84 -19.68 -7.85
C GLU A 115 13.21 -18.78 -6.65
N GLU A 116 13.54 -17.50 -6.89
CA GLU A 116 13.87 -16.54 -5.82
C GLU A 116 12.65 -16.14 -4.96
N VAL A 117 11.45 -16.15 -5.53
CA VAL A 117 10.23 -15.67 -4.84
C VAL A 117 9.34 -16.79 -4.32
N PHE A 118 9.64 -18.06 -4.61
CA PHE A 118 8.89 -19.20 -4.09
C PHE A 118 9.75 -20.06 -3.17
N ASP A 119 9.21 -20.53 -2.04
CA ASP A 119 9.85 -21.63 -1.31
C ASP A 119 9.55 -23.01 -1.93
N ASN A 120 10.13 -24.03 -1.29
CA ASN A 120 9.90 -25.44 -1.58
C ASN A 120 8.48 -25.92 -1.26
N GLU A 121 7.67 -25.16 -0.51
CA GLU A 121 6.28 -25.47 -0.18
C GLU A 121 5.27 -24.75 -1.08
N GLY A 122 5.75 -23.91 -2.00
CA GLY A 122 4.94 -23.15 -2.96
C GLY A 122 4.36 -21.85 -2.42
N PHE A 123 4.89 -21.32 -1.32
CA PHE A 123 4.54 -19.97 -0.84
C PHE A 123 5.32 -18.92 -1.61
N LEU A 124 4.59 -17.92 -2.11
CA LEU A 124 5.12 -16.70 -2.69
C LEU A 124 5.56 -15.74 -1.59
N ARG A 125 6.82 -15.30 -1.66
CA ARG A 125 7.40 -14.20 -0.89
C ARG A 125 6.92 -12.87 -1.45
N THR A 126 6.04 -12.17 -0.74
CA THR A 126 5.50 -10.91 -1.26
C THR A 126 6.48 -9.74 -1.12
N GLY A 127 7.38 -9.82 -0.12
CA GLY A 127 8.24 -8.72 0.28
C GLY A 127 7.51 -7.62 1.05
N ASP A 128 6.24 -7.82 1.43
CA ASP A 128 5.48 -6.93 2.32
C ASP A 128 5.48 -7.49 3.74
N VAL A 129 5.43 -6.62 4.76
CA VAL A 129 5.31 -7.03 6.17
C VAL A 129 3.94 -6.68 6.69
N ALA A 130 3.38 -7.60 7.45
CA ALA A 130 2.12 -7.42 8.13
C ALA A 130 2.22 -7.72 9.63
N VAL A 131 1.22 -7.24 10.35
CA VAL A 131 0.87 -7.72 11.68
C VAL A 131 -0.52 -8.34 11.60
N VAL A 132 -0.68 -9.52 12.20
CA VAL A 132 -1.98 -10.19 12.35
C VAL A 132 -2.44 -10.13 13.80
N ASP A 133 -3.70 -9.79 14.05
CA ASP A 133 -4.25 -9.84 15.40
C ASP A 133 -4.76 -11.24 15.78
N SER A 134 -5.17 -11.42 17.04
CA SER A 134 -5.68 -12.71 17.54
C SER A 134 -6.98 -13.18 16.87
N PHE A 135 -7.61 -12.34 16.05
CA PHE A 135 -8.82 -12.64 15.29
C PHE A 135 -8.54 -12.86 13.80
N GLY A 136 -7.27 -12.91 13.39
CA GLY A 136 -6.87 -13.18 12.01
C GLY A 136 -6.99 -11.97 11.07
N TRP A 137 -7.04 -10.75 11.61
CA TRP A 137 -7.04 -9.55 10.78
C TRP A 137 -5.65 -9.02 10.54
N TYR A 138 -5.34 -8.76 9.28
CA TYR A 138 -4.03 -8.32 8.81
C TYR A 138 -4.00 -6.80 8.62
N THR A 139 -2.88 -6.20 8.99
CA THR A 139 -2.51 -4.81 8.67
C THR A 139 -1.15 -4.82 8.00
N ILE A 140 -1.04 -4.28 6.79
CA ILE A 140 0.25 -4.09 6.13
C ILE A 140 0.95 -2.91 6.79
N VAL A 141 2.20 -3.11 7.22
CA VAL A 141 2.96 -2.12 7.97
C VAL A 141 4.20 -1.64 7.23
N GLU A 142 4.74 -2.42 6.30
CA GLU A 142 5.91 -2.03 5.52
C GLU A 142 6.07 -2.87 4.25
N ARG A 143 7.02 -2.49 3.39
CA ARG A 143 7.50 -3.29 2.27
C ARG A 143 9.02 -3.41 2.32
N ILE A 144 9.52 -4.62 2.56
CA ILE A 144 10.94 -4.95 2.76
C ILE A 144 11.81 -4.44 1.62
N LYS A 145 11.36 -4.62 0.37
CA LYS A 145 12.15 -4.30 -0.83
C LYS A 145 12.09 -2.83 -1.26
N GLU A 146 11.29 -2.00 -0.59
CA GLU A 146 11.13 -0.59 -0.95
C GLU A 146 11.65 0.38 0.11
N LEU A 147 12.11 -0.09 1.28
CA LEU A 147 12.69 0.79 2.30
C LEU A 147 13.99 1.43 1.82
N ILE A 148 13.98 2.76 1.73
CA ILE A 148 15.13 3.57 1.36
C ILE A 148 16.00 3.75 2.61
N LYS A 149 17.27 3.34 2.54
CA LYS A 149 18.22 3.43 3.64
C LYS A 149 18.99 4.75 3.63
N VAL A 150 18.44 5.75 4.31
CA VAL A 150 19.00 7.11 4.38
C VAL A 150 19.69 7.32 5.72
N ASN A 151 21.00 7.62 5.75
CA ASN A 151 21.75 7.86 6.99
C ASN A 151 21.59 6.78 8.08
N GLY A 152 21.39 5.50 7.69
CA GLY A 152 21.14 4.40 8.62
C GLY A 152 19.70 4.25 9.13
N PHE A 153 18.79 5.12 8.71
CA PHE A 153 17.35 5.00 8.92
C PHE A 153 16.67 4.30 7.74
N GLN A 154 15.60 3.56 8.02
CA GLN A 154 14.77 2.94 6.98
C GLN A 154 13.53 3.81 6.78
N VAL A 155 13.35 4.32 5.57
CA VAL A 155 12.24 5.22 5.22
C VAL A 155 11.37 4.55 4.17
N ALA A 156 10.06 4.48 4.42
CA ALA A 156 9.11 3.92 3.45
C ALA A 156 8.81 4.95 2.35
N PRO A 157 8.97 4.62 1.06
CA PRO A 157 8.62 5.51 -0.04
C PRO A 157 7.16 5.95 0.02
N ALA A 158 6.25 5.02 0.35
CA ALA A 158 4.82 5.30 0.49
C ALA A 158 4.52 6.39 1.55
N GLU A 159 5.32 6.51 2.62
CA GLU A 159 5.17 7.57 3.62
C GLU A 159 5.56 8.93 3.02
N LEU A 160 6.67 8.97 2.28
CA LEU A 160 7.14 10.18 1.59
C LEU A 160 6.17 10.59 0.46
N GLU A 161 5.64 9.63 -0.30
CA GLU A 161 4.60 9.85 -1.31
C GLU A 161 3.33 10.43 -0.68
N ALA A 162 2.86 9.84 0.43
CA ALA A 162 1.70 10.34 1.14
C ALA A 162 1.89 11.77 1.64
N ALA A 163 3.06 12.09 2.21
CA ALA A 163 3.41 13.44 2.62
C ALA A 163 3.42 14.43 1.44
N LEU A 164 4.05 14.07 0.31
CA LEU A 164 4.05 14.89 -0.90
C LEU A 164 2.64 15.16 -1.42
N LEU A 165 1.74 14.18 -1.33
CA LEU A 165 0.33 14.30 -1.74
C LEU A 165 -0.52 15.21 -0.83
N GLU A 166 -0.01 15.63 0.34
CA GLU A 166 -0.66 16.65 1.18
C GLU A 166 -0.51 18.06 0.59
N HIS A 167 0.55 18.31 -0.19
CA HIS A 167 0.79 19.61 -0.79
C HIS A 167 -0.28 19.94 -1.87
N PRO A 168 -0.93 21.13 -1.81
CA PRO A 168 -2.03 21.46 -2.71
C PRO A 168 -1.62 21.50 -4.20
N GLY A 169 -0.36 21.84 -4.50
CA GLY A 169 0.21 21.85 -5.85
C GLY A 169 0.57 20.47 -6.42
N VAL A 170 0.61 19.41 -5.60
CA VAL A 170 0.99 18.07 -6.07
C VAL A 170 -0.25 17.29 -6.54
N GLY A 171 -0.17 16.78 -7.76
CA GLY A 171 -1.20 15.97 -8.40
C GLY A 171 -0.99 14.47 -8.21
N ASP A 172 0.27 14.03 -8.27
CA ASP A 172 0.70 12.66 -8.02
C ASP A 172 2.18 12.63 -7.59
N ALA A 173 2.62 11.58 -6.89
CA ALA A 173 4.00 11.42 -6.47
C ALA A 173 4.42 9.94 -6.42
N ALA A 174 5.66 9.66 -6.79
CA ALA A 174 6.32 8.37 -6.61
C ALA A 174 7.72 8.60 -6.04
N VAL A 175 8.13 7.83 -5.04
CA VAL A 175 9.44 7.94 -4.41
C VAL A 175 10.21 6.64 -4.61
N VAL A 176 11.48 6.75 -4.98
CA VAL A 176 12.37 5.61 -5.15
C VAL A 176 13.69 5.85 -4.44
N GLY A 177 14.37 4.78 -4.05
CA GLY A 177 15.74 4.86 -3.57
C GLY A 177 16.71 5.16 -4.73
N LEU A 178 17.53 6.19 -4.57
CA LEU A 178 18.64 6.52 -5.46
C LEU A 178 19.95 6.25 -4.71
N ALA A 179 20.76 5.34 -5.23
CA ALA A 179 22.12 5.14 -4.73
C ALA A 179 23.00 6.35 -5.11
N TRP A 180 23.55 7.04 -4.10
CA TRP A 180 24.40 8.21 -4.25
C TRP A 180 25.53 8.19 -3.22
N GLU A 181 26.78 8.27 -3.68
CA GLU A 181 27.98 8.37 -2.81
C GLU A 181 28.06 7.32 -1.67
N ASN A 182 27.72 6.06 -1.97
CA ASN A 182 27.63 4.93 -1.03
C ASN A 182 26.48 4.98 -0.01
N GLU A 183 25.53 5.89 -0.16
CA GLU A 183 24.28 5.94 0.58
C GLU A 183 23.07 5.80 -0.36
N GLU A 184 21.90 5.58 0.22
CA GLU A 184 20.64 5.62 -0.51
C GLU A 184 19.89 6.90 -0.11
N MET A 185 19.43 7.66 -1.10
CA MET A 185 18.64 8.88 -0.89
C MET A 185 17.26 8.74 -1.53
N PRO A 186 16.21 9.33 -0.95
CA PRO A 186 14.90 9.33 -1.58
C PRO A 186 14.88 10.28 -2.75
N LEU A 187 14.51 9.76 -3.93
CA LEU A 187 14.26 10.54 -5.14
C LEU A 187 12.75 10.57 -5.40
N ALA A 188 12.16 11.75 -5.36
CA ALA A 188 10.75 11.95 -5.66
C ALA A 188 10.53 12.35 -7.12
N TYR A 189 9.65 11.63 -7.81
CA TYR A 189 9.04 12.03 -9.07
C TYR A 189 7.66 12.59 -8.78
N VAL A 190 7.43 13.85 -9.15
CA VAL A 190 6.21 14.57 -8.79
C VAL A 190 5.49 15.05 -10.04
N VAL A 191 4.19 14.76 -10.13
CA VAL A 191 3.29 15.34 -11.14
C VAL A 191 2.62 16.56 -10.52
N LEU A 192 2.85 17.73 -11.10
CA LEU A 192 2.25 18.97 -10.61
C LEU A 192 0.83 19.14 -11.13
N LYS A 193 -0.06 19.71 -10.31
CA LYS A 193 -1.39 20.12 -10.78
C LYS A 193 -1.24 21.30 -11.74
N PRO A 194 -1.97 21.31 -12.87
CA PRO A 194 -2.04 22.50 -13.71
C PRO A 194 -2.76 23.62 -12.95
N THR A 195 -2.01 24.63 -12.49
CA THR A 195 -2.54 25.87 -11.92
C THR A 195 -2.36 27.02 -12.91
N PRO A 196 -3.23 28.05 -12.91
CA PRO A 196 -3.07 29.24 -13.74
C PRO A 196 -1.77 30.03 -13.45
N GLU A 197 -1.26 29.90 -12.23
CA GLU A 197 -0.11 30.65 -11.71
C GLU A 197 1.22 29.89 -11.85
N GLY A 198 1.17 28.63 -12.30
CA GLY A 198 2.31 27.71 -12.23
C GLY A 198 2.56 27.25 -10.80
N PHE A 199 3.23 26.12 -10.64
CA PHE A 199 3.83 25.70 -9.38
C PHE A 199 5.24 25.26 -9.72
N GLU A 200 6.24 25.72 -8.97
CA GLU A 200 7.64 25.43 -9.28
C GLU A 200 8.28 24.52 -8.20
N VAL A 201 9.25 23.71 -8.61
CA VAL A 201 10.00 22.80 -7.72
C VAL A 201 10.58 23.48 -6.46
N PRO A 202 11.13 24.72 -6.53
CA PRO A 202 11.67 25.40 -5.34
C PRO A 202 10.63 25.69 -4.25
N GLU A 203 9.36 25.89 -4.61
CA GLU A 203 8.29 26.10 -3.62
C GLU A 203 7.97 24.80 -2.87
N LEU A 204 8.03 23.66 -3.57
CA LEU A 204 7.86 22.34 -2.96
C LEU A 204 9.01 22.03 -1.99
N GLU A 205 10.25 22.33 -2.37
CA GLU A 205 11.42 22.16 -1.50
C GLU A 205 11.31 23.02 -0.23
N GLN A 206 10.87 24.27 -0.35
CA GLN A 206 10.65 25.15 0.82
C GLN A 206 9.52 24.64 1.72
N TRP A 207 8.44 24.11 1.12
CA TRP A 207 7.34 23.54 1.88
C TRP A 207 7.78 22.29 2.67
N ILE A 208 8.51 21.37 2.02
CA ILE A 208 9.05 20.17 2.69
C ILE A 208 9.93 20.58 3.88
N ASN A 209 10.85 21.53 3.68
CA ASN A 209 11.78 21.99 4.72
C ASN A 209 11.12 22.81 5.85
N SER A 210 9.87 23.24 5.69
CA SER A 210 9.13 23.99 6.72
C SER A 210 8.01 23.20 7.39
N SER A 211 7.66 22.04 6.84
CA SER A 211 6.56 21.18 7.33
C SER A 211 7.05 19.99 8.16
N PHE A 212 8.35 19.67 8.09
CA PHE A 212 9.01 18.56 8.79
C PHE A 212 10.36 19.02 9.34
#